data_AF-A0A6M0AHY8-F1
#
_entry.id   AF-A0A6M0AHY8-F1
#
_cell.length_a   1.000
_cell.length_b   1.000
_cell.length_c   1.000
_cell.angle_alpha   90.00
_cell.angle_beta   90.00
_cell.angle_gamma   90.00
#
_symmetry.space_group_name_H-M   'P 1'
#
loop_
_entity.id
_entity.type
_entity.pdbx_description
1 polymer ?
#
loop_
_entity_poly.entity_id
_entity_poly.type
_entity_poly.pdbx_seq_one_letter_code
_entity_poly.pdbx_strand_id
1 'polypeptide(L)'
;ESMILEGDYLRDRAYEEAKPKVAHFSFDTNKLELLMTTYYTRVVSVDSITLINPNLRIRKIINYQRPLESEPLDKVVLVGFGVEQKAC
;
A
#
# COMPACT_ATOMS: atom_id res chain seq x y z
N GLU A 1 18.78 -12.10 -9.37
CA GLU A 1 18.58 -10.83 -8.65
C GLU A 1 17.10 -10.47 -8.70
N SER A 2 16.51 -10.00 -7.59
CA SER A 2 15.16 -9.43 -7.63
C SER A 2 15.24 -8.00 -8.14
N MET A 3 14.57 -7.73 -9.25
CA MET A 3 14.45 -6.37 -9.74
C MET A 3 13.32 -5.69 -8.96
N ILE A 4 13.70 -4.87 -7.98
CA ILE A 4 12.81 -3.98 -7.25
C ILE A 4 12.74 -2.66 -8.03
N LEU A 5 11.53 -2.23 -8.38
CA LEU A 5 11.27 -0.90 -8.93
C LEU A 5 10.69 -0.03 -7.83
N GLU A 6 11.13 1.20 -7.67
CA GLU A 6 10.66 2.09 -6.60
C GLU A 6 10.38 3.50 -7.13
N GLY A 7 9.56 4.24 -6.39
CA GLY A 7 9.27 5.64 -6.71
C GLY A 7 8.11 6.19 -5.91
N ASP A 8 7.64 7.35 -6.35
CA ASP A 8 6.54 8.06 -5.71
C ASP A 8 5.27 8.03 -6.56
N TYR A 9 4.16 7.72 -5.91
CA TYR A 9 2.83 7.73 -6.48
C TYR A 9 2.05 8.93 -5.94
N LEU A 10 1.77 9.87 -6.85
CA LEU A 10 1.06 11.11 -6.54
C LEU A 10 -0.44 10.92 -6.71
N ARG A 11 -1.22 11.32 -5.70
CA ARG A 11 -2.68 11.35 -5.76
C ARG A 11 -3.19 12.76 -5.49
N ASP A 12 -4.12 13.19 -6.32
CA ASP A 12 -4.74 14.52 -6.24
C ASP A 12 -5.62 14.67 -4.98
N ARG A 13 -6.33 13.60 -4.60
CA ARG A 13 -7.12 13.52 -3.36
C ARG A 13 -6.99 12.15 -2.70
N ALA A 14 -6.91 12.13 -1.37
CA ALA A 14 -6.90 10.89 -0.59
C ALA A 14 -8.20 10.73 0.21
N TYR A 15 -8.52 9.49 0.63
CA TYR A 15 -9.78 9.13 1.28
C TYR A 15 -10.06 9.91 2.59
N GLU A 16 -9.04 10.31 3.34
CA GLU A 16 -9.19 11.03 4.62
C GLU A 16 -8.78 12.51 4.56
N GLU A 17 -8.09 12.96 3.50
CA GLU A 17 -7.51 14.31 3.45
C GLU A 17 -7.71 14.96 2.09
N ALA A 18 -8.32 16.15 2.08
CA ALA A 18 -8.46 17.02 0.91
C ALA A 18 -7.13 17.70 0.52
N LYS A 19 -6.01 16.97 0.62
CA LYS A 19 -4.67 17.42 0.23
C LYS A 19 -4.05 16.40 -0.72
N PRO A 20 -3.22 16.85 -1.68
CA PRO A 20 -2.39 15.96 -2.46
C PRO A 20 -1.55 15.08 -1.53
N LYS A 21 -1.45 13.80 -1.86
CA LYS A 21 -0.65 12.82 -1.10
C LYS A 21 0.36 12.14 -1.99
N VAL A 22 1.56 12.01 -1.45
CA VAL A 22 2.65 11.22 -2.01
C VAL A 22 2.68 9.90 -1.25
N ALA A 23 2.51 8.80 -1.98
CA ALA A 23 2.74 7.46 -1.47
C ALA A 23 4.05 6.94 -2.05
N HIS A 24 4.91 6.35 -1.23
CA HIS A 24 6.08 5.66 -1.73
C HIS A 24 5.67 4.25 -2.17
N PHE A 25 6.10 3.81 -3.34
CA PHE A 25 5.83 2.47 -3.84
C PHE A 25 7.12 1.69 -4.12
N SER A 26 7.04 0.38 -3.95
CA SER A 26 8.04 -0.58 -4.42
C SER A 26 7.34 -1.75 -5.11
N PHE A 27 7.82 -2.14 -6.28
CA PHE A 27 7.32 -3.28 -7.04
C PHE A 27 8.40 -4.36 -7.15
N ASP A 28 8.11 -5.54 -6.60
CA ASP A 28 8.96 -6.72 -6.71
C ASP A 28 8.51 -7.56 -7.92
N THR A 29 9.33 -7.55 -8.96
CA THR A 29 9.06 -8.27 -10.23
C THR A 29 9.03 -9.79 -10.08
N ASN A 30 9.71 -10.36 -9.07
CA ASN A 30 9.70 -11.80 -8.84
C ASN A 30 8.42 -12.25 -8.13
N LYS A 31 7.91 -11.41 -7.22
CA LYS A 31 6.67 -11.69 -6.47
C LYS A 31 5.43 -11.15 -7.16
N LEU A 32 5.60 -10.32 -8.20
CA LEU A 32 4.53 -9.53 -8.82
C LEU A 32 3.72 -8.77 -7.75
N GLU A 33 4.44 -8.21 -6.78
CA GLU A 33 3.87 -7.51 -5.63
C GLU A 33 4.18 -6.02 -5.72
N LEU A 34 3.13 -5.20 -5.73
CA LEU A 34 3.21 -3.76 -5.53
C LEU A 34 2.92 -3.45 -4.07
N LEU A 35 3.91 -2.91 -3.37
CA LEU A 35 3.77 -2.39 -2.02
C LEU A 35 3.70 -0.87 -2.08
N MET A 36 2.70 -0.28 -1.45
CA MET A 36 2.55 1.17 -1.31
C MET A 36 2.48 1.54 0.16
N THR A 37 3.27 2.53 0.58
CA THR A 37 3.23 3.11 1.92
C THR A 37 2.75 4.55 1.85
N THR A 38 1.65 4.85 2.54
CA THR A 38 1.06 6.19 2.58
C THR A 38 0.99 6.69 4.02
N TYR A 39 1.50 7.89 4.26
CA TYR A 39 1.49 8.54 5.58
C TYR A 39 0.30 9.51 5.68
N TYR A 40 -0.73 9.09 6.40
CA TYR A 40 -1.86 9.94 6.79
C TYR A 40 -1.57 10.66 8.11
N THR A 41 -2.42 11.62 8.49
CA THR A 41 -2.26 12.35 9.75
C THR A 41 -2.29 11.42 10.97
N ARG A 42 -3.17 10.40 10.96
CA ARG A 42 -3.40 9.51 12.12
C ARG A 42 -2.87 8.09 11.93
N VAL A 43 -2.68 7.66 10.69
CA VAL A 43 -2.31 6.28 10.37
C VAL A 43 -1.21 6.23 9.31
N VAL A 44 -0.46 5.14 9.32
CA VAL A 44 0.41 4.75 8.20
C VAL A 44 -0.25 3.55 7.53
N SER A 45 -0.60 3.69 6.25
CA SER A 45 -1.26 2.65 5.48
C SER A 45 -0.25 1.95 4.59
N VAL A 46 -0.16 0.63 4.74
CA VAL A 46 0.68 -0.25 3.92
C VAL A 46 -0.24 -1.13 3.08
N ASP A 47 -0.25 -0.91 1.77
CA ASP A 47 -1.11 -1.59 0.79
C ASP A 47 -0.25 -2.49 -0.10
N SER A 48 -0.46 -3.80 0.00
CA SER A 48 0.18 -4.84 -0.82
C SER A 48 -0.84 -5.35 -1.83
N ILE A 49 -0.52 -5.20 -3.12
CA ILE A 49 -1.29 -5.74 -4.23
C ILE A 49 -0.41 -6.79 -4.92
N THR A 50 -0.83 -8.05 -4.84
CA THR A 50 -0.13 -9.17 -5.46
C THR A 50 -0.94 -9.68 -6.65
N LEU A 51 -0.32 -9.74 -7.82
CA LEU A 51 -0.93 -10.35 -8.99
C LEU A 51 -0.74 -11.87 -8.92
N ILE A 52 -1.84 -12.61 -8.73
CA ILE A 52 -1.81 -14.07 -8.63
C ILE A 52 -1.82 -14.69 -10.04
N ASN A 53 -2.57 -14.10 -10.95
CA ASN A 53 -2.57 -14.41 -12.37
C ASN A 53 -3.13 -13.18 -13.15
N PRO A 54 -3.14 -13.17 -14.50
CA PRO A 54 -3.57 -12.01 -15.28
C PRO A 54 -5.00 -11.49 -14.99
N ASN A 55 -5.84 -12.29 -14.33
CA ASN A 55 -7.23 -11.95 -14.04
C ASN A 55 -7.55 -11.90 -12.54
N LEU A 56 -6.58 -12.19 -11.66
CA LEU A 56 -6.81 -12.26 -10.21
C LEU A 56 -5.69 -11.53 -9.46
N ARG A 57 -6.08 -10.60 -8.60
CA ARG A 57 -5.16 -9.97 -7.64
C ARG A 57 -5.68 -10.10 -6.22
N ILE A 58 -4.74 -10.22 -5.28
CA ILE A 58 -5.01 -10.13 -3.85
C ILE A 58 -4.54 -8.76 -3.39
N ARG A 59 -5.37 -8.08 -2.60
CA ARG A 59 -5.05 -6.80 -1.99
C ARG A 59 -5.09 -6.92 -0.48
N LYS A 60 -4.04 -6.50 0.20
CA LYS A 60 -3.91 -6.47 1.66
C LYS A 60 -3.57 -5.07 2.09
N ILE A 61 -4.39 -4.48 2.94
CA ILE A 61 -4.16 -3.13 3.47
C ILE A 61 -3.99 -3.26 4.99
N ILE A 62 -2.84 -2.88 5.51
CA ILE A 62 -2.60 -2.82 6.95
C ILE A 62 -2.44 -1.35 7.33
N ASN A 63 -3.34 -0.87 8.18
CA ASN A 63 -3.29 0.47 8.73
C ASN A 63 -2.71 0.40 10.13
N TYR A 64 -1.57 1.02 10.33
CA TYR A 64 -0.92 1.19 11.62
C TYR A 64 -1.30 2.54 12.19
N GLN A 65 -1.44 2.63 13.51
CA GLN A 65 -1.48 3.92 14.19
C GLN A 65 -0.18 4.66 13.88
N ARG A 66 -0.25 5.95 13.54
CA ARG A 66 0.96 6.73 13.25
C ARG A 66 1.82 6.81 14.52
N PRO A 67 3.06 6.28 14.47
CA PRO A 67 3.96 6.34 15.62
C PRO A 67 4.50 7.76 15.80
N LEU A 68 5.04 8.04 16.98
CA LEU A 68 5.90 9.21 17.17
C LEU A 68 7.19 9.01 16.34
N GLU A 69 7.88 10.09 15.99
CA GLU A 69 9.08 10.00 15.16
C GLU A 69 10.09 9.00 15.77
N SER A 70 10.61 8.10 14.92
CA SER A 70 11.55 7.03 15.25
C SER A 70 10.99 5.79 15.99
N GLU A 71 9.69 5.69 16.24
CA GLU A 71 9.06 4.47 16.75
C GLU A 71 8.65 3.49 15.63
N PRO A 72 8.69 2.16 15.87
CA PRO A 72 8.28 1.16 14.89
C PRO A 72 6.76 1.15 14.64
N LEU A 73 6.35 0.65 13.48
CA LEU A 73 4.94 0.40 13.15
C LEU A 73 4.48 -0.90 13.83
N ASP A 74 3.99 -0.82 15.06
CA ASP A 74 3.63 -2.00 15.88
C ASP A 74 2.12 -2.11 16.17
N LYS A 75 1.39 -0.99 16.21
CA LYS A 75 -0.04 -0.92 16.52
C LYS A 75 -0.89 -0.98 15.27
N VAL A 76 -1.37 -2.17 14.91
CA VAL A 76 -2.35 -2.37 13.84
C VAL A 76 -3.73 -1.88 14.29
N VAL A 77 -4.32 -0.97 13.52
CA VAL A 77 -5.67 -0.41 13.75
C VAL A 77 -6.71 -1.15 12.91
N LEU A 78 -6.39 -1.41 11.65
CA LEU A 78 -7.31 -2.04 10.71
C LEU A 78 -6.54 -2.87 9.67
N VAL A 79 -7.08 -4.05 9.36
CA VAL A 79 -6.62 -4.89 8.25
C VAL A 79 -7.75 -5.07 7.26
N GLY A 80 -7.50 -4.71 6.00
CA GLY A 80 -8.36 -4.99 4.86
C GLY A 80 -7.78 -6.11 4.01
N PHE A 81 -8.63 -7.02 3.54
CA PHE A 81 -8.27 -8.09 2.62
C PHE A 81 -9.28 -8.13 1.47
N GLY A 82 -8.79 -8.11 0.24
CA GLY A 82 -9.59 -8.12 -0.97
C GLY A 82 -9.10 -9.19 -1.94
N VAL A 83 -10.04 -9.90 -2.55
CA VAL A 83 -9.81 -10.79 -3.69
C VAL A 83 -10.53 -10.16 -4.86
N GLU A 84 -9.76 -9.73 -5.87
CA GLU A 84 -10.29 -8.95 -6.97
C GLU A 84 -10.09 -9.70 -8.29
N GLN A 85 -11.21 -10.14 -8.87
CA GLN A 85 -11.26 -10.78 -10.17
C GLN A 85 -11.55 -9.74 -11.25
N LYS A 86 -10.76 -9.73 -12.32
CA LYS A 86 -11.01 -8.90 -13.51
C LYS A 86 -12.34 -9.36 -14.13
N ALA A 87 -13.29 -8.44 -14.24
CA ALA A 87 -14.52 -8.69 -14.99
C ALA A 87 -14.20 -8.75 -16.49
N CYS A 88 -14.83 -9.71 -17.18
CA CYS A 88 -14.73 -9.88 -18.63
C CYS A 88 -15.31 -8.69 -19.38
#